data_AF-A0A962RFH3-F1
#
_entry.id   AF-A0A962RFH3-F1
#
_cell.length_a   1.000
_cell.length_b   1.000
_cell.length_c   1.000
_cell.angle_alpha   90.00
_cell.angle_beta   90.00
_cell.angle_gamma   90.00
#
_symmetry.space_group_name_H-M   'P 1'
#
loop_
_entity.id
_entity.type
_entity.pdbx_description
1 polymer ?
#
loop_
_entity_poly.entity_id
_entity_poly.type
_entity_poly.pdbx_seq_one_letter_code
_entity_poly.pdbx_strand_id
1 'polypeptide(L)'
;MVLPVSNTFFARIDRGYHLIEAALNYVAAAFLFSLMLLACAEVFMRKVFNSPIHGQADLVEIMIPTMGFFGLAYCQRLAGHVRMELFIHRLKGRALWIFEFLGNLATILIVSVMIWGTWQNFLNAYQIGDTSMDAQLPVWPPKLIITVGFCLLLIRCLIAFVGYLRLIRYPDAEPIGVPISPTVEDLAQSEAEAARDAIKDEDEEVAR
;
A
#
# COMPACT_ATOMS: atom_id res chain seq x y z
N MET A 1 -27.00 -17.28 18.04
CA MET A 1 -26.37 -18.21 17.07
C MET A 1 -25.04 -17.60 16.69
N VAL A 2 -24.02 -17.88 17.49
CA VAL A 2 -22.65 -17.37 17.33
C VAL A 2 -22.06 -18.08 16.12
N LEU A 3 -21.83 -17.38 15.01
CA LEU A 3 -21.11 -18.00 13.91
C LEU A 3 -19.65 -18.13 14.34
N PRO A 4 -19.10 -19.37 14.34
CA PRO A 4 -17.74 -19.64 14.76
C PRO A 4 -16.77 -18.93 13.82
N VAL A 5 -15.62 -18.54 14.36
CA VAL A 5 -14.38 -18.19 13.66
C VAL A 5 -14.24 -19.08 12.43
N SER A 6 -14.74 -18.61 11.28
CA SER A 6 -14.84 -19.50 10.14
C SER A 6 -13.47 -19.50 9.49
N ASN A 7 -12.82 -20.66 9.52
CA ASN A 7 -11.83 -21.10 8.55
C ASN A 7 -12.46 -21.13 7.12
N THR A 8 -13.14 -20.06 6.71
CA THR A 8 -13.71 -19.93 5.38
C THR A 8 -12.57 -19.75 4.40
N PHE A 9 -12.70 -20.39 3.24
CA PHE A 9 -11.79 -20.27 2.10
C PHE A 9 -11.36 -18.82 1.82
N PHE A 10 -12.28 -17.87 1.99
CA PHE A 10 -12.05 -16.43 1.84
C PHE A 10 -11.03 -15.85 2.84
N ALA A 11 -11.12 -16.20 4.13
CA ALA A 11 -10.15 -15.74 5.14
C ALA A 11 -8.76 -16.32 4.88
N ARG A 12 -8.68 -17.53 4.33
CA ARG A 12 -7.41 -18.16 3.95
C ARG A 12 -6.77 -17.49 2.73
N ILE A 13 -7.57 -17.06 1.76
CA ILE A 13 -7.11 -16.26 0.62
C ILE A 13 -6.58 -14.90 1.10
N ASP A 14 -7.33 -14.17 1.92
CA ASP A 14 -6.88 -12.86 2.42
C ASP A 14 -5.57 -12.97 3.21
N ARG A 15 -5.44 -14.00 4.05
CA ARG A 15 -4.21 -14.24 4.84
C ARG A 15 -3.03 -14.63 3.96
N GLY A 16 -3.26 -15.45 2.94
CA GLY A 16 -2.22 -15.81 1.96
C GLY A 16 -1.76 -14.60 1.16
N TYR A 17 -2.70 -13.77 0.71
CA TYR A 17 -2.42 -12.55 -0.01
C TYR A 17 -1.65 -11.53 0.86
N HIS A 18 -2.02 -11.42 2.14
CA HIS A 18 -1.30 -10.59 3.10
C HIS A 18 0.18 -10.94 3.22
N LEU A 19 0.52 -12.23 3.19
CA LEU A 19 1.91 -12.66 3.28
C LEU A 19 2.71 -12.14 2.08
N ILE A 20 2.10 -12.13 0.89
CA ILE A 20 2.69 -11.60 -0.34
C ILE A 20 2.86 -10.09 -0.21
N GLU A 21 1.83 -9.36 0.23
CA GLU A 21 1.90 -7.91 0.46
C GLU A 21 3.00 -7.55 1.45
N ALA A 22 3.09 -8.27 2.57
CA ALA A 22 4.09 -8.04 3.60
C ALA A 22 5.51 -8.33 3.07
N ALA A 23 5.70 -9.43 2.35
CA ALA A 23 6.98 -9.75 1.72
C ALA A 23 7.40 -8.67 0.72
N LEU A 24 6.49 -8.22 -0.13
CA LEU A 24 6.73 -7.12 -1.07
C LEU A 24 7.05 -5.81 -0.35
N ASN A 25 6.41 -5.53 0.77
CA ASN A 25 6.71 -4.36 1.58
C ASN A 25 8.13 -4.41 2.20
N TYR A 26 8.58 -5.58 2.65
CA TYR A 26 9.98 -5.74 3.09
C TYR A 26 10.97 -5.56 1.94
N VAL A 27 10.64 -6.06 0.74
CA VAL A 27 11.44 -5.82 -0.46
C VAL A 27 11.49 -4.32 -0.77
N ALA A 28 10.36 -3.62 -0.74
CA ALA A 28 10.29 -2.17 -0.94
C ALA A 28 11.17 -1.40 0.07
N ALA A 29 11.12 -1.79 1.35
CA ALA A 29 11.96 -1.21 2.39
C ALA A 29 13.46 -1.44 2.13
N ALA A 30 13.84 -2.63 1.67
CA ALA A 30 15.22 -2.95 1.31
C ALA A 30 15.72 -2.12 0.11
N PHE A 31 14.86 -1.90 -0.90
CA PHE A 31 15.16 -1.03 -2.04
C PHE A 31 15.31 0.44 -1.60
N LEU A 32 14.43 0.92 -0.72
CA LEU A 32 14.53 2.27 -0.16
C LEU A 32 15.84 2.48 0.60
N PHE A 33 16.20 1.52 1.45
CA PHE A 33 17.48 1.56 2.18
C PHE A 33 18.68 1.56 1.23
N SER A 34 18.63 0.72 0.19
CA SER A 34 19.68 0.65 -0.85
C SER A 34 19.80 1.97 -1.62
N LEU A 35 18.67 2.62 -1.92
CA LEU A 35 18.63 3.92 -2.59
C LEU A 35 19.28 5.01 -1.72
N MET A 36 19.02 5.00 -0.41
CA MET A 36 19.69 5.94 0.51
C MET A 36 21.21 5.73 0.54
N LEU A 37 21.69 4.48 0.58
CA LEU A 37 23.12 4.18 0.51
C LEU A 37 23.74 4.63 -0.82
N LEU A 38 23.05 4.38 -1.93
CA LEU A 38 23.50 4.80 -3.26
C LEU A 38 23.62 6.33 -3.35
N ALA A 39 22.64 7.06 -2.82
CA ALA A 39 22.67 8.52 -2.76
C ALA A 39 23.82 9.04 -1.89
N CYS A 40 24.05 8.45 -0.72
CA CYS A 40 25.20 8.81 0.13
C CYS A 40 26.54 8.52 -0.56
N ALA A 41 26.67 7.37 -1.22
CA ALA A 41 27.87 6.98 -1.95
C ALA A 41 28.14 7.94 -3.11
N GLU A 42 27.11 8.38 -3.83
CA GLU A 42 27.27 9.36 -4.92
C GLU A 42 27.75 10.72 -4.40
N VAL A 43 27.13 11.24 -3.33
CA VAL A 43 27.57 12.51 -2.72
C VAL A 43 29.02 12.41 -2.25
N PHE A 44 29.40 11.28 -1.66
CA PHE A 44 30.78 11.03 -1.22
C PHE A 44 31.75 10.99 -2.40
N MET A 45 31.44 10.21 -3.45
CA MET A 45 32.31 10.05 -4.61
C MET A 45 32.47 11.36 -5.39
N ARG A 46 31.39 12.12 -5.55
CA ARG A 46 31.40 13.45 -6.16
C ARG A 46 32.27 14.44 -5.37
N LYS A 47 32.18 14.46 -4.03
CA LYS A 47 32.93 15.42 -3.20
C LYS A 47 34.40 15.04 -2.99
N VAL A 48 34.72 13.75 -2.88
CA VAL A 48 36.08 13.29 -2.53
C VAL A 48 36.89 12.95 -3.78
N PHE A 49 36.28 12.29 -4.76
CA PHE A 49 36.97 11.78 -5.96
C PHE A 49 36.73 12.63 -7.21
N ASN A 50 35.88 13.67 -7.13
CA ASN A 50 35.47 14.52 -8.25
C ASN A 50 35.00 13.72 -9.49
N SER A 51 34.52 12.50 -9.26
CA SER A 51 34.06 11.57 -10.29
C SER A 51 32.64 11.14 -9.93
N PRO A 52 31.62 11.58 -10.67
CA PRO A 52 30.26 11.14 -10.43
C PRO A 52 30.07 9.69 -10.88
N ILE A 53 29.20 8.96 -10.17
CA ILE A 53 28.83 7.58 -10.53
C ILE A 53 28.01 7.63 -11.83
N HIS A 54 28.56 7.11 -12.92
CA HIS A 54 27.82 6.95 -14.18
C HIS A 54 26.66 5.97 -14.01
N GLY A 55 25.48 6.30 -14.54
CA GLY A 55 24.29 5.43 -14.48
C GLY A 55 23.53 5.43 -13.14
N GLN A 56 23.84 6.35 -12.23
CA GLN A 56 23.06 6.52 -10.98
C GLN A 56 21.59 6.85 -11.28
N ALA A 57 21.33 7.73 -12.25
CA ALA A 57 19.97 8.14 -12.62
C ALA A 57 19.13 6.93 -13.07
N ASP A 58 19.70 6.05 -13.88
CA ASP A 58 19.02 4.85 -14.40
C ASP A 58 18.74 3.83 -13.29
N LEU A 59 19.66 3.67 -12.33
CA LEU A 59 19.44 2.83 -11.16
C LEU A 59 18.28 3.37 -10.30
N VAL A 60 18.27 4.67 -10.05
CA VAL A 60 17.20 5.34 -9.30
C VAL A 60 15.86 5.21 -10.04
N GLU A 61 15.85 5.31 -11.37
CA GLU A 61 14.67 5.15 -12.22
C GLU A 61 14.04 3.75 -12.09
N ILE A 62 14.84 2.70 -11.89
CA ILE A 62 14.35 1.33 -11.65
C ILE A 62 13.90 1.16 -10.19
N MET A 63 14.63 1.73 -9.24
CA MET A 63 14.38 1.53 -7.81
C MET A 63 13.13 2.26 -7.29
N ILE A 64 12.86 3.48 -7.78
CA ILE A 64 11.70 4.28 -7.31
C ILE A 64 10.36 3.57 -7.56
N PRO A 65 10.05 3.09 -8.79
CA PRO A 65 8.81 2.37 -9.03
C PRO A 65 8.75 1.07 -8.23
N THR A 66 9.87 0.36 -8.10
CA THR A 66 9.93 -0.89 -7.34
C THR A 66 9.53 -0.68 -5.89
N MET A 67 10.11 0.30 -5.19
CA MET A 67 9.73 0.57 -3.80
C MET A 67 8.30 1.09 -3.67
N GLY A 68 7.88 2.00 -4.56
CA GLY A 68 6.56 2.64 -4.48
C GLY A 68 5.42 1.66 -4.73
N PHE A 69 5.51 0.87 -5.81
CA PHE A 69 4.44 -0.02 -6.24
C PHE A 69 4.38 -1.33 -5.45
N PHE A 70 5.51 -1.83 -4.92
CA PHE A 70 5.48 -3.00 -4.04
C PHE A 70 4.93 -2.68 -2.64
N GLY A 71 5.08 -1.45 -2.16
CA GLY A 71 4.41 -0.97 -0.94
C GLY A 71 2.93 -0.59 -1.15
N LEU A 72 2.52 -0.29 -2.38
CA LEU A 72 1.20 0.27 -2.70
C LEU A 72 0.02 -0.61 -2.24
N ALA A 73 0.10 -1.92 -2.46
CA ALA A 73 -0.96 -2.85 -2.05
C ALA A 73 -1.10 -2.93 -0.52
N TYR A 74 0.04 -2.95 0.19
CA TYR A 74 0.07 -2.94 1.65
C TYR A 74 -0.44 -1.62 2.24
N CYS A 75 -0.10 -0.48 1.63
CA CYS A 75 -0.65 0.82 2.00
C CYS A 75 -2.17 0.89 1.79
N GLN A 76 -2.68 0.40 0.66
CA GLN A 76 -4.13 0.35 0.39
C GLN A 76 -4.89 -0.44 1.47
N ARG A 77 -4.25 -1.47 2.04
CA ARG A 77 -4.79 -2.25 3.16
C ARG A 77 -4.78 -1.47 4.48
N LEU A 78 -3.72 -0.72 4.78
CA LEU A 78 -3.58 0.01 6.04
C LEU A 78 -4.48 1.25 6.09
N ALA A 79 -4.53 2.03 5.02
CA ALA A 79 -5.41 3.17 4.80
C ALA A 79 -5.02 3.82 3.46
N GLY A 80 -5.94 4.08 2.52
CA GLY A 80 -5.46 4.65 1.25
C GLY A 80 -6.43 5.08 0.16
N HIS A 81 -7.74 5.05 0.35
CA HIS A 81 -8.58 6.03 -0.35
C HIS A 81 -9.07 6.98 0.70
N VAL A 82 -8.98 8.28 0.42
CA VAL A 82 -9.56 9.35 1.22
C VAL A 82 -11.02 8.97 1.42
N ARG A 83 -11.29 8.22 2.50
CA ARG A 83 -12.65 7.97 2.93
C ARG A 83 -13.20 9.34 3.16
N MET A 84 -14.42 9.55 2.70
CA MET A 84 -15.13 10.75 3.09
C MET A 84 -15.55 10.57 4.55
N GLU A 85 -14.57 10.58 5.47
CA GLU A 85 -14.73 10.30 6.89
C GLU A 85 -15.78 11.25 7.50
N LEU A 86 -15.86 12.46 6.95
CA LEU A 86 -16.86 13.47 7.32
C LEU A 86 -18.32 13.02 7.10
N PHE A 87 -18.59 12.18 6.09
CA PHE A 87 -19.94 11.66 5.82
C PHE A 87 -20.20 10.29 6.45
N ILE A 88 -19.16 9.49 6.65
CA ILE A 88 -19.25 8.14 7.21
C ILE A 88 -19.62 8.17 8.71
N HIS A 89 -19.15 9.18 9.46
CA HIS A 89 -19.49 9.34 10.89
C HIS A 89 -20.99 9.48 11.17
N ARG A 90 -21.77 9.95 10.19
CA ARG A 90 -23.23 10.10 10.33
C ARG A 90 -24.03 8.88 9.87
N LEU A 91 -23.40 7.91 9.20
CA LEU A 91 -24.07 6.76 8.61
C LEU A 91 -23.83 5.53 9.48
N LYS A 92 -24.90 4.92 9.97
CA LYS A 92 -24.84 3.68 10.77
C LYS A 92 -25.45 2.50 10.02
N GLY A 93 -24.87 1.32 10.18
CA GLY A 93 -25.40 0.07 9.65
C GLY A 93 -25.20 -0.11 8.14
N ARG A 94 -26.27 -0.49 7.42
CA ARG A 94 -26.18 -0.93 6.01
C ARG A 94 -25.77 0.17 5.03
N ALA A 95 -26.12 1.43 5.32
CA ALA A 95 -25.78 2.55 4.43
C ALA A 95 -24.27 2.78 4.35
N LEU A 96 -23.55 2.63 5.48
CA LEU A 96 -22.10 2.75 5.54
C LEU A 96 -21.41 1.74 4.61
N TRP A 97 -21.83 0.48 4.66
CA TRP A 97 -21.27 -0.57 3.81
C TRP A 97 -21.55 -0.38 2.31
N ILE A 98 -22.68 0.23 1.94
CA ILE A 98 -23.01 0.55 0.55
C ILE A 98 -22.11 1.67 0.01
N PHE A 99 -21.85 2.70 0.81
CA PHE A 99 -20.95 3.79 0.42
C PHE A 99 -19.51 3.30 0.23
N GLU A 100 -19.01 2.47 1.15
CA GLU A 100 -17.69 1.85 1.05
C GLU A 100 -17.58 0.94 -0.18
N PHE A 101 -18.63 0.17 -0.46
CA PHE A 101 -18.70 -0.65 -1.67
C PHE A 101 -18.63 0.19 -2.95
N LEU A 102 -19.35 1.32 -3.00
CA LEU A 102 -19.35 2.20 -4.16
C LEU A 102 -17.99 2.90 -4.34
N GLY A 103 -17.36 3.33 -3.24
CA GLY A 103 -16.01 3.88 -3.24
C GLY A 103 -14.98 2.87 -3.77
N ASN A 104 -15.01 1.64 -3.26
CA ASN A 104 -14.13 0.57 -3.72
C ASN A 104 -14.38 0.20 -5.20
N LEU A 105 -15.64 0.24 -5.66
CA LEU A 105 -15.95 0.03 -7.07
C LEU A 105 -15.34 1.13 -7.96
N ALA A 106 -15.40 2.39 -7.56
CA ALA A 106 -14.74 3.49 -8.27
C ALA A 106 -13.22 3.29 -8.33
N THR A 107 -12.59 2.85 -7.23
CA THR A 107 -11.17 2.48 -7.20
C THR A 107 -10.84 1.40 -8.22
N ILE A 108 -11.63 0.32 -8.28
CA ILE A 108 -11.42 -0.77 -9.23
C ILE A 108 -11.46 -0.26 -10.67
N LEU A 109 -12.41 0.63 -11.00
CA LEU A 109 -12.52 1.21 -12.33
C LEU A 109 -11.29 2.05 -12.69
N ILE A 110 -10.86 2.94 -11.78
CA ILE A 110 -9.68 3.80 -11.98
C ILE A 110 -8.43 2.95 -12.17
N VAL A 111 -8.19 1.99 -11.26
CA VAL A 111 -7.00 1.11 -11.31
C VAL A 111 -7.00 0.28 -12.60
N SER A 112 -8.16 -0.20 -13.06
CA SER A 112 -8.26 -0.95 -14.32
C SER A 112 -7.85 -0.11 -15.53
N VAL A 113 -8.25 1.16 -15.58
CA VAL A 113 -7.83 2.10 -16.64
C VAL A 113 -6.32 2.37 -16.56
N MET A 114 -5.76 2.52 -15.35
CA MET A 114 -4.32 2.72 -15.15
C MET A 114 -3.49 1.51 -15.59
N ILE A 115 -3.97 0.28 -15.35
CA ILE A 115 -3.34 -0.94 -15.86
C ILE A 115 -3.28 -0.91 -17.38
N TRP A 116 -4.39 -0.57 -18.03
CA TRP A 116 -4.44 -0.49 -19.48
C TRP A 116 -3.45 0.54 -20.03
N GLY A 117 -3.42 1.75 -19.47
CA GLY A 117 -2.48 2.80 -19.87
C GLY A 117 -1.02 2.40 -19.67
N THR A 118 -0.69 1.78 -18.53
CA THR A 118 0.68 1.34 -18.23
C THR A 118 1.10 0.17 -19.12
N TRP A 119 0.19 -0.75 -19.42
CA TRP A 119 0.44 -1.86 -20.34
C TRP A 119 0.75 -1.39 -21.76
N GLN A 120 0.01 -0.41 -22.27
CA GLN A 120 0.32 0.20 -23.57
C GLN A 120 1.69 0.88 -23.56
N ASN A 121 2.03 1.59 -22.48
CA ASN A 121 3.34 2.23 -22.34
C ASN A 121 4.48 1.20 -22.30
N PHE A 122 4.27 0.07 -21.63
CA PHE A 122 5.20 -1.05 -21.63
C PHE A 122 5.39 -1.66 -23.03
N LEU A 123 4.30 -1.94 -23.75
CA LEU A 123 4.35 -2.49 -25.11
C LEU A 123 5.09 -1.55 -26.07
N ASN A 124 4.82 -0.25 -26.00
CA ASN A 124 5.50 0.74 -26.82
C ASN A 124 7.00 0.76 -26.53
N ALA A 125 7.39 0.77 -25.24
CA ALA A 125 8.80 0.74 -24.85
C ALA A 125 9.52 -0.55 -25.30
N TYR A 126 8.82 -1.68 -25.24
CA TYR A 126 9.35 -2.98 -25.65
C TYR A 126 9.53 -3.07 -27.17
N GLN A 127 8.59 -2.51 -27.95
CA GLN A 127 8.65 -2.53 -29.42
C GLN A 127 9.67 -1.53 -29.99
N ILE A 128 9.79 -0.35 -29.38
CA ILE A 128 10.72 0.69 -29.82
C ILE A 128 12.16 0.36 -29.41
N GLY A 129 12.34 -0.46 -28.36
CA GLY A 129 13.66 -0.75 -27.81
C GLY A 129 14.29 0.47 -27.15
N ASP A 130 13.48 1.31 -26.51
CA ASP A 130 13.95 2.54 -25.86
C ASP A 130 15.03 2.22 -24.82
N THR A 131 16.09 3.01 -24.85
CA THR A 131 17.22 2.93 -23.92
C THR A 131 17.38 4.26 -23.19
N SER A 132 17.81 4.21 -21.93
CA SER A 132 18.09 5.44 -21.18
C SER A 132 19.25 6.22 -21.79
N MET A 133 19.19 7.54 -21.69
CA MET A 133 20.15 8.46 -22.31
C MET A 133 21.56 8.36 -21.73
N ASP A 134 21.71 7.95 -20.45
CA ASP A 134 23.00 7.92 -19.75
C ASP A 134 23.71 6.56 -19.82
N ALA A 135 23.12 5.47 -19.32
CA ALA A 135 23.78 4.15 -19.31
C ALA A 135 23.26 3.17 -20.38
N GLN A 136 22.42 3.63 -21.31
CA GLN A 136 21.81 2.81 -22.37
C GLN A 136 21.05 1.58 -21.86
N LEU A 137 20.56 1.63 -20.61
CA LEU A 137 19.80 0.53 -20.04
C LEU A 137 18.40 0.48 -20.65
N PRO A 138 17.86 -0.72 -20.89
CA PRO A 138 16.51 -0.86 -21.42
C PRO A 138 15.48 -0.32 -20.42
N VAL A 139 14.58 0.56 -20.86
CA VAL A 139 13.57 1.22 -19.99
C VAL A 139 12.31 0.38 -19.74
N TRP A 140 12.20 -0.79 -20.37
CA TRP A 140 11.03 -1.66 -20.23
C TRP A 140 10.85 -2.29 -18.83
N PRO A 141 11.90 -2.64 -18.05
CA PRO A 141 11.72 -3.27 -16.74
C PRO A 141 10.97 -2.41 -15.71
N PRO A 142 11.28 -1.11 -15.50
CA PRO A 142 10.51 -0.28 -14.57
C PRO A 142 9.04 -0.17 -14.99
N LYS A 143 8.74 -0.03 -16.29
CA LYS A 143 7.36 0.03 -16.80
C LYS A 143 6.57 -1.26 -16.53
N LEU A 144 7.25 -2.41 -16.58
CA LEU A 144 6.64 -3.69 -16.23
C LEU A 144 6.34 -3.77 -14.73
N ILE A 145 7.27 -3.34 -13.88
CA ILE A 145 7.10 -3.32 -12.41
C ILE A 145 5.88 -2.50 -12.00
N ILE A 146 5.68 -1.34 -12.62
CA ILE A 146 4.50 -0.49 -12.41
C ILE A 146 3.22 -1.26 -12.75
N THR A 147 3.19 -1.94 -13.90
CA THR A 147 2.01 -2.71 -14.32
C THR A 147 1.71 -3.85 -13.35
N VAL A 148 2.74 -4.58 -12.91
CA VAL A 148 2.59 -5.66 -11.91
C VAL A 148 2.06 -5.10 -10.58
N GLY A 149 2.56 -3.95 -10.14
CA GLY A 149 2.09 -3.26 -8.94
C GLY A 149 0.61 -2.90 -9.00
N PHE A 150 0.14 -2.36 -10.13
CA PHE A 150 -1.29 -2.09 -10.30
C PHE A 150 -2.14 -3.37 -10.37
N CYS A 151 -1.64 -4.45 -10.97
CA CYS A 151 -2.33 -5.74 -10.95
C CYS A 151 -2.48 -6.29 -9.53
N LEU A 152 -1.45 -6.15 -8.68
CA LEU A 152 -1.54 -6.49 -7.27
C LEU A 152 -2.59 -5.62 -6.56
N LEU A 153 -2.54 -4.30 -6.74
CA LEU A 153 -3.54 -3.39 -6.18
C LEU A 153 -4.97 -3.76 -6.61
N LEU A 154 -5.17 -4.15 -7.88
CA LEU A 154 -6.47 -4.60 -8.37
C LEU A 154 -6.95 -5.86 -7.66
N ILE A 155 -6.08 -6.86 -7.49
CA ILE A 155 -6.42 -8.09 -6.73
C ILE A 155 -6.82 -7.72 -5.30
N ARG A 156 -6.10 -6.81 -4.65
CA ARG A 156 -6.45 -6.34 -3.31
C ARG A 156 -7.84 -5.69 -3.27
N CYS A 157 -8.15 -4.83 -4.24
CA CYS A 157 -9.45 -4.18 -4.34
C CYS A 157 -10.59 -5.17 -4.62
N LEU A 158 -10.32 -6.25 -5.36
CA LEU A 158 -11.29 -7.34 -5.60
C LEU A 158 -11.57 -8.15 -4.32
N ILE A 159 -10.54 -8.40 -3.49
CA ILE A 159 -10.73 -9.03 -2.18
C ILE A 159 -11.61 -8.14 -1.30
N ALA A 160 -11.31 -6.84 -1.24
CA ALA A 160 -12.12 -5.86 -0.50
C ALA A 160 -13.56 -5.80 -1.01
N PHE A 161 -13.77 -5.86 -2.34
CA PHE A 161 -15.10 -5.86 -2.98
C PHE A 161 -15.97 -7.01 -2.48
N VAL A 162 -15.41 -8.23 -2.43
CA VAL A 162 -16.11 -9.41 -1.91
C VAL A 162 -16.37 -9.29 -0.41
N GLY A 163 -15.43 -8.71 0.34
CA GLY A 163 -15.60 -8.39 1.76
C GLY A 163 -16.79 -7.47 2.01
N TYR A 164 -16.85 -6.34 1.29
CA TYR A 164 -17.97 -5.39 1.38
C TYR A 164 -19.30 -5.99 0.96
N LEU A 165 -19.33 -6.77 -0.13
CA LEU A 165 -20.56 -7.46 -0.58
C LEU A 165 -21.12 -8.41 0.50
N ARG A 166 -20.23 -9.11 1.21
CA ARG A 166 -20.61 -9.99 2.32
C ARG A 166 -21.21 -9.20 3.48
N LEU A 167 -20.61 -8.06 3.84
CA LEU A 167 -21.07 -7.23 4.96
C LEU A 167 -22.38 -6.49 4.66
N ILE A 168 -22.64 -6.14 3.40
CA ILE A 168 -23.97 -5.64 2.97
C ILE A 168 -25.04 -6.70 3.21
N ARG A 169 -24.74 -7.98 2.90
CA ARG A 169 -25.69 -9.09 3.04
C ARG A 169 -25.87 -9.56 4.48
N TYR A 170 -24.80 -9.51 5.28
CA TYR A 170 -24.72 -9.92 6.68
C TYR A 170 -24.03 -8.84 7.51
N PRO A 171 -24.77 -7.87 8.06
CA PRO A 171 -24.20 -6.72 8.79
C PRO A 171 -23.47 -7.11 10.07
N ASP A 172 -23.84 -8.25 10.68
CA ASP A 172 -23.26 -8.75 11.94
C ASP A 172 -22.08 -9.71 11.70
N ALA A 173 -21.61 -9.87 10.46
CA ALA A 173 -20.46 -10.72 10.14
C ALA A 173 -19.15 -9.97 10.41
N GLU A 174 -18.12 -10.69 10.88
CA GLU A 174 -16.80 -10.11 11.11
C GLU A 174 -16.25 -9.44 9.82
N PRO A 175 -15.69 -8.22 9.91
CA PRO A 175 -15.03 -7.57 8.78
C PRO A 175 -13.73 -8.31 8.43
N ILE A 176 -13.72 -9.06 7.32
CA ILE A 176 -12.54 -9.78 6.81
C ILE A 176 -12.16 -9.16 5.46
N GLY A 177 -10.89 -8.77 5.30
CA GLY A 177 -10.38 -8.20 4.05
C GLY A 177 -10.78 -6.74 3.78
N VAL A 178 -11.37 -6.07 4.77
CA VAL A 178 -11.80 -4.67 4.71
C VAL A 178 -10.87 -3.82 5.59
N PRO A 179 -10.38 -2.66 5.13
CA PRO A 179 -9.58 -1.75 5.95
C PRO A 179 -10.46 -1.12 7.03
N ILE A 180 -10.24 -1.47 8.29
CA ILE A 180 -10.90 -0.84 9.44
C ILE A 180 -9.99 0.30 9.89
N SER A 181 -10.37 1.56 9.62
CA SER A 181 -9.67 2.67 10.26
C SER A 181 -10.15 2.74 11.70
N PRO A 182 -9.27 2.87 12.70
CA PRO A 182 -9.70 3.34 14.01
C PRO A 182 -10.41 4.68 13.83
N THR A 183 -11.60 4.82 14.42
CA THR A 183 -12.34 6.08 14.37
C THR A 183 -11.48 7.16 15.03
N VAL A 184 -11.57 8.43 14.61
CA VAL A 184 -10.86 9.54 15.29
C VAL A 184 -11.13 9.56 16.81
N GLU A 185 -12.33 9.12 17.21
CA GLU A 185 -12.72 8.90 18.60
C GLU A 185 -11.93 7.76 19.28
N ASP A 186 -11.72 6.64 18.60
CA ASP A 186 -10.90 5.52 19.09
C ASP A 186 -9.40 5.89 19.16
N LEU A 187 -8.93 6.69 18.18
CA LEU A 187 -7.56 7.21 18.17
C LEU A 187 -7.34 8.19 19.33
N ALA A 188 -8.28 9.12 19.54
CA ALA A 188 -8.23 10.06 20.65
C ALA A 188 -8.32 9.37 22.01
N GLN A 189 -9.09 8.28 22.13
CA GLN A 189 -9.16 7.48 23.36
C GLN A 189 -7.86 6.73 23.62
N SER A 190 -7.30 6.07 22.62
CA SER A 190 -6.02 5.36 22.76
C SER A 190 -4.83 6.29 23.01
N GLU A 191 -4.81 7.49 22.41
CA GLU A 191 -3.82 8.53 22.72
C GLU A 191 -4.01 9.10 24.13
N ALA A 192 -5.26 9.33 24.56
CA ALA A 192 -5.54 9.79 25.92
C ALA A 192 -5.19 8.74 26.98
N GLU A 193 -5.38 7.46 26.67
CA GLU A 193 -5.04 6.33 27.55
C GLU A 193 -3.52 6.12 27.60
N ALA A 194 -2.83 6.18 26.45
CA ALA A 194 -1.36 6.16 26.40
C ALA A 194 -0.72 7.36 27.11
N ALA A 195 -1.32 8.55 27.00
CA ALA A 195 -0.86 9.73 27.74
C ALA A 195 -1.10 9.58 29.25
N ARG A 196 -2.20 8.94 29.66
CA ARG A 196 -2.46 8.63 31.08
C ARG A 196 -1.47 7.61 31.65
N ASP A 197 -1.16 6.56 30.89
CA ASP A 197 -0.19 5.56 31.32
C ASP A 197 1.23 6.16 31.40
N ALA A 198 1.62 7.00 30.45
CA ALA A 198 2.91 7.71 30.50
C ALA A 198 3.05 8.63 31.73
N ILE A 199 1.98 9.34 32.11
CA ILE A 199 1.98 10.19 33.32
C ILE A 199 2.10 9.31 34.59
N LYS A 200 1.46 8.14 34.58
CA LYS A 200 1.48 7.21 35.72
C LYS A 200 2.84 6.56 35.92
N ASP A 201 3.54 6.24 34.83
CA ASP A 201 4.91 5.74 34.85
C ASP A 201 5.88 6.82 35.35
N GLU A 202 5.73 8.08 34.93
CA GLU A 202 6.52 9.21 35.48
C GLU A 202 6.30 9.40 36.99
N ASP A 203 5.05 9.33 37.46
CA ASP A 203 4.72 9.46 38.89
C ASP A 203 5.30 8.29 39.73
N GLU A 204 5.34 7.07 39.20
CA GLU A 204 5.97 5.91 39.86
C GLU A 204 7.51 5.98 39.85
N GLU A 205 8.11 6.58 38.82
CA GLU A 205 9.56 6.78 38.73
C GLU A 205 10.04 7.89 39.67
N VAL A 206 9.26 8.96 39.85
CA VAL A 206 9.54 10.05 40.80
C VAL A 206 9.34 9.61 42.26
N ALA A 207 8.52 8.59 42.51
CA ALA A 207 8.26 8.05 43.85
C ALA A 207 9.31 7.04 44.36
N ARG A 208 10.28 6.63 43.54
CA ARG A 208 11.39 5.73 43.90
C ARG A 208 12.69 6.50 44.22
#